data_AF-A0A3A9Y6P0-F1
#
_entry.id   AF-A0A3A9Y6P0-F1
#
_cell.length_a   1.000
_cell.length_b   1.000
_cell.length_c   1.000
_cell.angle_alpha   90.00
_cell.angle_beta   90.00
_cell.angle_gamma   90.00
#
_symmetry.space_group_name_H-M   'P 1'
#
loop_
_entity.id
_entity.type
_entity.pdbx_description
1 polymer ?
#
loop_
_entity_poly.entity_id
_entity_poly.type
_entity_poly.pdbx_seq_one_letter_code
_entity_poly.pdbx_strand_id
1 'polypeptide(L)'
;MDSLCICYNLVDHNNLPGIPPLPEAYIVPVTNDRLGYVEKQATPATLKSFEIPYLETAHEQLLEICSSLKTAVLEQQFRPAKKRKTFGLADILKDPKIKDVVINYVNNKLSDFYELVIKNEYSVIHNAQRKDPFEVHRLSIGKSILNPILEFTKTDEGIDYAFSLKDEEKVIIPQNHSIQILLNEPSWIVVDKSIHHINNLNANKLKPFFSKEKITIAKKHIKTYLDKVIIPVIKNVDVIANGFEIVIHKNIASYKLEIIQDFIKENYVAKVIFNYGEASFDYNSNKKTSSDVHFGDNEEIQITQIKRDPKAEKEIIDLLESKDLKVNANLLLETTTSDDPLAIFNWVQNHHKDLEKEGVEIILPDLDNKSVNLDSHEIEIKNKKKMTGSMSKE
;
A
#
# COMPACT_ATOMS: atom_id res chain seq x y z
N MET A 1 34.15 -16.74 14.48
CA MET A 1 34.34 -16.25 13.10
C MET A 1 33.26 -15.21 12.90
N ASP A 2 33.64 -14.00 12.55
CA ASP A 2 32.68 -12.95 12.22
C ASP A 2 32.05 -13.33 10.88
N SER A 3 30.72 -13.36 10.81
CA SER A 3 30.00 -13.52 9.54
C SER A 3 29.86 -12.15 8.88
N LEU A 4 29.70 -12.10 7.57
CA LEU A 4 29.44 -10.85 6.84
C LEU A 4 27.97 -10.80 6.45
N CYS A 5 27.36 -9.62 6.51
CA CYS A 5 26.02 -9.38 5.99
C CYS A 5 25.99 -8.14 5.10
N ILE A 6 24.91 -8.04 4.30
CA ILE A 6 24.56 -6.81 3.60
C ILE A 6 23.72 -5.96 4.56
N CYS A 7 24.12 -4.71 4.75
CA CYS A 7 23.40 -3.73 5.54
C CYS A 7 23.09 -2.50 4.69
N TYR A 8 21.88 -1.97 4.84
CA TYR A 8 21.42 -0.81 4.08
C TYR A 8 21.39 0.44 4.94
N ASN A 9 22.13 1.47 4.52
CA ASN A 9 22.19 2.76 5.18
C ASN A 9 21.26 3.75 4.49
N LEU A 10 20.29 4.28 5.22
CA LEU A 10 19.43 5.37 4.75
C LEU A 10 20.16 6.70 4.96
N VAL A 11 20.58 7.35 3.88
CA VAL A 11 21.42 8.55 3.92
C VAL A 11 20.60 9.81 3.67
N ASP A 12 20.70 10.77 4.58
CA ASP A 12 20.05 12.08 4.45
C ASP A 12 20.79 12.97 3.44
N HIS A 13 20.05 13.59 2.53
CA HIS A 13 20.58 14.56 1.56
C HIS A 13 20.09 15.98 1.86
N ASN A 14 20.73 16.64 2.83
CA ASN A 14 20.34 17.98 3.30
C ASN A 14 20.36 19.07 2.19
N ASN A 15 21.07 18.84 1.09
CA ASN A 15 21.14 19.73 -0.07
C ASN A 15 20.09 19.45 -1.16
N LEU A 16 19.24 18.42 -1.00
CA LEU A 16 18.22 18.01 -1.97
C LEU A 16 16.81 18.15 -1.36
N PRO A 17 16.20 19.35 -1.44
CA PRO A 17 14.96 19.63 -0.71
C PRO A 17 13.78 18.79 -1.24
N GLY A 18 13.23 17.96 -0.37
CA GLY A 18 12.08 17.11 -0.65
C GLY A 18 12.44 15.71 -1.16
N ILE A 19 13.74 15.39 -1.28
CA ILE A 19 14.18 14.02 -1.52
C ILE A 19 14.27 13.31 -0.15
N PRO A 20 13.55 12.18 0.04
CA PRO A 20 13.67 11.36 1.24
C PRO A 20 15.07 10.72 1.37
N PRO A 21 15.42 10.13 2.52
CA PRO A 21 16.69 9.42 2.69
C PRO A 21 16.86 8.32 1.64
N LEU A 22 18.03 8.27 0.97
CA LEU A 22 18.30 7.31 -0.09
C LEU A 22 19.13 6.13 0.42
N PRO A 23 18.82 4.88 0.04
CA PRO A 23 19.49 3.71 0.55
C PRO A 23 20.83 3.48 -0.17
N GLU A 24 21.84 3.14 0.62
CA GLU A 24 23.14 2.65 0.16
C GLU A 24 23.44 1.30 0.79
N ALA A 25 23.92 0.34 0.00
CA ALA A 25 24.24 -0.99 0.47
C ALA A 25 25.72 -1.14 0.85
N TYR A 26 25.98 -1.78 1.97
CA TYR A 26 27.30 -1.99 2.56
C TYR A 26 27.49 -3.44 3.04
N ILE A 27 28.74 -3.91 3.00
CA ILE A 27 29.18 -5.16 3.61
C ILE A 27 29.69 -4.83 5.02
N VAL A 28 29.17 -5.54 6.02
CA VAL A 28 29.41 -5.26 7.43
C VAL A 28 29.65 -6.59 8.16
N PRO A 29 30.63 -6.68 9.08
CA PRO A 29 30.84 -7.86 9.88
C PRO A 29 29.82 -7.91 11.02
N VAL A 30 29.42 -9.12 11.37
CA VAL A 30 28.47 -9.42 12.43
C VAL A 30 29.17 -10.28 13.47
N THR A 31 29.21 -9.77 14.70
CA THR A 31 29.78 -10.47 15.85
C THR A 31 28.77 -10.44 16.98
N ASN A 32 28.34 -11.62 17.46
CA ASN A 32 27.30 -11.75 18.50
C ASN A 32 26.02 -10.94 18.16
N ASP A 33 25.53 -11.09 16.92
CA ASP A 33 24.36 -10.39 16.36
C ASP A 33 24.42 -8.86 16.32
N ARG A 34 25.63 -8.29 16.50
CA ARG A 34 25.88 -6.84 16.41
C ARG A 34 26.67 -6.48 15.16
N LEU A 35 26.26 -5.37 14.54
CA LEU A 35 26.92 -4.82 13.36
C LEU A 35 28.24 -4.12 13.73
N GLY A 36 29.32 -4.49 13.06
CA GLY A 36 30.63 -3.86 13.19
C GLY A 36 30.76 -2.55 12.42
N TYR A 37 31.98 -2.26 11.99
CA TYR A 37 32.29 -1.13 11.11
C TYR A 37 32.08 -1.52 9.65
N VAL A 38 31.95 -0.52 8.77
CA VAL A 38 31.84 -0.79 7.33
C VAL A 38 33.13 -1.43 6.80
N GLU A 39 33.00 -2.56 6.10
CA GLU A 39 34.13 -3.19 5.40
C GLU A 39 34.25 -2.63 3.99
N LYS A 40 33.14 -2.65 3.24
CA LYS A 40 33.11 -2.17 1.85
C LYS A 40 31.71 -1.80 1.41
N GLN A 41 31.59 -0.99 0.36
CA GLN A 41 30.31 -0.79 -0.32
C GLN A 41 29.89 -2.09 -1.02
N ALA A 42 28.65 -2.52 -0.84
CA ALA A 42 28.11 -3.72 -1.47
C ALA A 42 27.79 -3.42 -2.94
N THR A 43 28.54 -4.08 -3.82
CA THR A 43 28.39 -4.07 -5.27
C THR A 43 28.54 -5.50 -5.77
N PRO A 44 28.02 -5.86 -6.96
CA PRO A 44 28.18 -7.22 -7.49
C PRO A 44 29.63 -7.74 -7.47
N ALA A 45 30.60 -6.88 -7.79
CA ALA A 45 32.02 -7.23 -7.78
C ALA A 45 32.57 -7.48 -6.36
N THR A 46 32.15 -6.68 -5.38
CA THR A 46 32.61 -6.84 -3.99
C THR A 46 31.92 -8.02 -3.32
N LEU A 47 30.61 -8.18 -3.49
CA LEU A 47 29.87 -9.34 -2.97
C LEU A 47 30.44 -10.65 -3.50
N LYS A 48 30.79 -10.72 -4.79
CA LYS A 48 31.50 -11.86 -5.37
C LYS A 48 32.88 -12.09 -4.74
N SER A 49 33.64 -11.02 -4.48
CA SER A 49 34.97 -11.12 -3.86
C SER A 49 34.93 -11.56 -2.39
N PHE A 50 33.84 -11.26 -1.69
CA PHE A 50 33.61 -11.66 -0.30
C PHE A 50 32.76 -12.95 -0.18
N GLU A 51 32.43 -13.58 -1.33
CA GLU A 51 31.61 -14.79 -1.41
C GLU A 51 30.24 -14.67 -0.72
N ILE A 52 29.66 -13.47 -0.73
CA ILE A 52 28.33 -13.20 -0.13
C ILE A 52 27.25 -13.50 -1.18
N PRO A 53 26.37 -14.50 -0.94
CA PRO A 53 25.29 -14.81 -1.87
C PRO A 53 24.25 -13.69 -1.87
N TYR A 54 23.80 -13.31 -3.07
CA TYR A 54 22.75 -12.29 -3.22
C TYR A 54 21.85 -12.53 -4.45
N LEU A 55 22.34 -13.24 -5.46
CA LEU A 55 21.56 -13.65 -6.64
C LEU A 55 20.41 -14.56 -6.22
N GLU A 56 19.26 -14.43 -6.89
CA GLU A 56 18.03 -15.18 -6.58
C GLU A 56 17.48 -14.92 -5.16
N THR A 57 17.92 -13.84 -4.52
CA THR A 57 17.40 -13.37 -3.24
C THR A 57 16.85 -11.96 -3.38
N ALA A 58 16.07 -11.51 -2.39
CA ALA A 58 15.60 -10.12 -2.35
C ALA A 58 16.73 -9.08 -2.34
N HIS A 59 17.98 -9.45 -1.97
CA HIS A 59 19.12 -8.55 -2.06
C HIS A 59 19.43 -8.10 -3.49
N GLU A 60 19.16 -8.93 -4.51
CA GLU A 60 19.38 -8.58 -5.91
C GLU A 60 18.55 -7.35 -6.31
N GLN A 61 17.24 -7.41 -6.07
CA GLN A 61 16.32 -6.30 -6.31
C GLN A 61 16.67 -5.06 -5.46
N LEU A 62 17.02 -5.26 -4.19
CA LEU A 62 17.41 -4.16 -3.31
C LEU A 62 18.68 -3.44 -3.78
N LEU A 63 19.67 -4.18 -4.30
CA LEU A 63 20.90 -3.60 -4.86
C LEU A 63 20.63 -2.83 -6.15
N GLU A 64 19.72 -3.31 -7.00
CA GLU A 64 19.25 -2.59 -8.17
C GLU A 64 18.56 -1.27 -7.79
N ILE A 65 17.67 -1.32 -6.79
CA ILE A 65 17.02 -0.12 -6.25
C ILE A 65 18.08 0.87 -5.73
N CYS A 66 18.99 0.41 -4.87
CA CYS A 66 20.08 1.25 -4.35
C CYS A 66 20.91 1.87 -5.48
N SER A 67 21.22 1.11 -6.54
CA SER A 67 21.98 1.62 -7.68
C SER A 67 21.20 2.65 -8.49
N SER A 68 19.90 2.43 -8.73
CA SER A 68 19.03 3.35 -9.47
C SER A 68 18.79 4.67 -8.74
N LEU A 69 18.78 4.64 -7.41
CA LEU A 69 18.56 5.81 -6.57
C LEU A 69 19.82 6.62 -6.26
N LYS A 70 21.00 6.20 -6.72
CA LYS A 70 22.23 7.02 -6.58
C LYS A 70 22.03 8.39 -7.21
N THR A 71 22.49 9.44 -6.53
CA THR A 71 22.37 10.83 -6.99
C THR A 71 22.83 11.01 -8.44
N ALA A 72 23.99 10.46 -8.81
CA ALA A 72 24.52 10.56 -10.17
C ALA A 72 23.64 9.88 -11.24
N VAL A 73 22.92 8.81 -10.87
CA VAL A 73 22.01 8.09 -11.78
C VAL A 73 20.73 8.89 -11.97
N LEU A 74 20.15 9.40 -10.89
CA LEU A 74 19.00 10.31 -10.94
C LEU A 74 19.32 11.57 -11.77
N GLU A 75 20.51 12.14 -11.59
CA GLU A 75 20.98 13.28 -12.39
C GLU A 75 21.01 12.98 -13.88
N GLN A 76 21.56 11.83 -14.26
CA GLN A 76 21.65 11.42 -15.65
C GLN A 76 20.28 11.14 -16.26
N GLN A 77 19.41 10.44 -15.53
CA GLN A 77 18.09 10.01 -16.00
C GLN A 77 17.14 11.18 -16.22
N PHE A 78 17.12 12.16 -15.31
CA PHE A 78 16.20 13.30 -15.36
C PHE A 78 16.83 14.57 -15.95
N ARG A 79 17.99 14.44 -16.59
CA ARG A 79 18.69 15.57 -17.22
C ARG A 79 17.86 16.14 -18.37
N PRO A 80 17.57 17.46 -18.38
CA PRO A 80 16.94 18.10 -19.53
C PRO A 80 17.86 18.09 -20.75
N ALA A 81 17.30 17.77 -21.93
CA ALA A 81 18.06 17.58 -23.18
C ALA A 81 18.89 18.79 -23.67
N LYS A 82 18.67 20.00 -23.14
CA LYS A 82 19.26 21.26 -23.64
C LYS A 82 20.08 22.07 -22.60
N LYS A 83 20.64 21.47 -21.54
CA LYS A 83 21.39 22.21 -20.48
C LYS A 83 22.88 21.84 -20.33
N ARG A 84 23.68 22.82 -19.87
CA ARG A 84 25.16 22.86 -19.72
C ARG A 84 25.75 21.69 -18.90
N LYS A 85 27.09 21.53 -18.97
CA LYS A 85 27.89 20.46 -18.33
C LYS A 85 27.86 20.41 -16.80
N THR A 86 27.47 21.49 -16.09
CA THR A 86 27.40 21.54 -14.62
C THR A 86 25.97 21.77 -14.17
N PHE A 87 25.13 20.74 -14.30
CA PHE A 87 23.71 20.78 -13.89
C PHE A 87 23.46 19.55 -13.01
N GLY A 88 23.52 19.73 -11.69
CA GLY A 88 23.37 18.65 -10.71
C GLY A 88 21.90 18.45 -10.31
N LEU A 89 21.65 17.46 -9.45
CA LEU A 89 20.28 17.07 -9.06
C LEU A 89 19.54 18.23 -8.40
N ALA A 90 20.23 18.97 -7.54
CA ALA A 90 19.67 20.15 -6.88
C ALA A 90 19.17 21.20 -7.88
N ASP A 91 19.81 21.34 -9.06
CA ASP A 91 19.36 22.25 -10.11
C ASP A 91 18.19 21.68 -10.92
N ILE A 92 18.16 20.36 -11.12
CA ILE A 92 17.02 19.65 -11.74
C ILE A 92 15.76 19.86 -10.91
N LEU A 93 15.87 19.71 -9.58
CA LEU A 93 14.74 19.82 -8.63
C LEU A 93 14.20 21.25 -8.45
N LYS A 94 14.82 22.27 -9.06
CA LYS A 94 14.27 23.64 -9.05
C LYS A 94 13.06 23.80 -9.98
N ASP A 95 12.94 22.96 -11.00
CA ASP A 95 11.75 22.92 -11.87
C ASP A 95 10.65 22.10 -11.17
N PRO A 96 9.50 22.69 -10.79
CA PRO A 96 8.46 21.99 -10.05
C PRO A 96 7.93 20.75 -10.78
N LYS A 97 7.76 20.81 -12.10
CA LYS A 97 7.20 19.69 -12.87
C LYS A 97 8.16 18.50 -12.89
N ILE A 98 9.45 18.77 -13.08
CA ILE A 98 10.48 17.73 -13.07
C ILE A 98 10.68 17.21 -11.64
N LYS A 99 10.65 18.09 -10.64
CA LYS A 99 10.73 17.73 -9.23
C LYS A 99 9.67 16.70 -8.85
N ASP A 100 8.41 16.94 -9.22
CA ASP A 100 7.31 16.02 -8.91
C ASP A 100 7.53 14.65 -9.56
N VAL A 101 8.01 14.61 -10.81
CA VAL A 101 8.34 13.37 -11.52
C VAL A 101 9.49 12.62 -10.82
N VAL A 102 10.55 13.32 -10.41
CA VAL A 102 11.69 12.72 -9.71
C VAL A 102 11.25 12.18 -8.35
N ILE A 103 10.50 12.96 -7.57
CA ILE A 103 10.00 12.55 -6.26
C ILE A 103 9.10 11.32 -6.40
N ASN A 104 8.19 11.30 -7.38
CA ASN A 104 7.33 10.14 -7.61
C ASN A 104 8.13 8.89 -7.96
N TYR A 105 9.15 9.01 -8.82
CA TYR A 105 10.05 7.90 -9.15
C TYR A 105 10.80 7.38 -7.91
N VAL A 106 11.37 8.28 -7.11
CA VAL A 106 12.09 7.95 -5.87
C VAL A 106 11.15 7.29 -4.87
N ASN A 107 9.95 7.85 -4.66
CA ASN A 107 8.97 7.33 -3.72
C ASN A 107 8.53 5.90 -4.07
N ASN A 108 8.27 5.63 -5.36
CA ASN A 108 7.90 4.29 -5.81
C ASN A 108 9.02 3.27 -5.53
N LYS A 109 10.26 3.63 -5.88
CA LYS A 109 11.42 2.76 -5.61
C LYS A 109 11.68 2.55 -4.12
N LEU A 110 11.46 3.57 -3.30
CA LEU A 110 11.59 3.47 -1.85
C LEU A 110 10.47 2.63 -1.23
N SER A 111 9.26 2.69 -1.77
CA SER A 111 8.16 1.81 -1.33
C SER A 111 8.56 0.35 -1.50
N ASP A 112 8.99 -0.03 -2.70
CA ASP A 112 9.48 -1.38 -2.99
C ASP A 112 10.64 -1.77 -2.06
N PHE A 113 11.57 -0.83 -1.81
CA PHE A 113 12.71 -1.03 -0.92
C PHE A 113 12.27 -1.37 0.52
N TYR A 114 11.39 -0.55 1.11
CA TYR A 114 10.97 -0.77 2.50
C TYR A 114 10.16 -2.05 2.67
N GLU A 115 9.29 -2.38 1.71
CA GLU A 115 8.55 -3.65 1.71
C GLU A 115 9.49 -4.85 1.68
N LEU A 116 10.49 -4.85 0.77
CA LEU A 116 11.47 -5.93 0.65
C LEU A 116 12.33 -6.07 1.89
N VAL A 117 12.86 -4.97 2.43
CA VAL A 117 13.68 -5.00 3.65
C VAL A 117 12.91 -5.58 4.82
N ILE A 118 11.69 -5.14 5.03
CA ILE A 118 10.90 -5.52 6.21
C ILE A 118 10.44 -6.96 6.11
N LYS A 119 9.96 -7.36 4.93
CA LYS A 119 9.54 -8.75 4.67
C LYS A 119 10.66 -9.77 4.91
N ASN A 120 11.91 -9.40 4.60
CA ASN A 120 13.08 -10.29 4.73
C ASN A 120 13.90 -10.02 6.01
N GLU A 121 13.44 -9.12 6.89
CA GLU A 121 14.12 -8.72 8.12
C GLU A 121 15.60 -8.30 7.93
N TYR A 122 15.91 -7.64 6.80
CA TYR A 122 17.28 -7.23 6.51
C TYR A 122 17.73 -6.03 7.35
N SER A 123 19.03 -5.99 7.65
CA SER A 123 19.62 -4.97 8.52
C SER A 123 19.60 -3.59 7.85
N VAL A 124 18.91 -2.64 8.50
CA VAL A 124 18.89 -1.23 8.11
C VAL A 124 19.44 -0.35 9.21
N ILE A 125 20.19 0.67 8.81
CA ILE A 125 20.72 1.70 9.68
C ILE A 125 20.32 3.07 9.13
N HIS A 126 20.36 4.09 9.98
CA HIS A 126 20.07 5.46 9.60
C HIS A 126 21.28 6.39 9.72
N ASN A 127 21.65 7.00 8.60
CA ASN A 127 22.62 8.08 8.47
C ASN A 127 23.96 7.82 9.17
N ALA A 128 24.46 6.59 9.09
CA ALA A 128 25.76 6.21 9.63
C ALA A 128 26.89 6.72 8.73
N GLN A 129 27.98 7.22 9.33
CA GLN A 129 29.20 7.53 8.60
C GLN A 129 30.13 6.32 8.59
N ARG A 130 31.09 6.28 7.65
CA ARG A 130 32.03 5.15 7.51
C ARG A 130 32.86 4.84 8.76
N LYS A 131 33.08 5.84 9.62
CA LYS A 131 33.86 5.68 10.86
C LYS A 131 33.01 5.32 12.06
N ASP A 132 31.69 5.30 11.90
CA ASP A 132 30.77 4.98 12.98
C ASP A 132 30.60 3.45 13.07
N PRO A 133 30.49 2.88 14.27
CA PRO A 133 30.00 1.52 14.42
C PRO A 133 28.54 1.46 13.98
N PHE A 134 28.22 0.62 12.98
CA PHE A 134 26.90 0.60 12.37
C PHE A 134 25.79 0.18 13.34
N GLU A 135 26.11 -0.63 14.36
CA GLU A 135 25.15 -1.05 15.39
C GLU A 135 24.49 0.14 16.12
N VAL A 136 25.20 1.25 16.33
CA VAL A 136 24.66 2.44 17.02
C VAL A 136 23.52 3.10 16.23
N HIS A 137 23.58 2.94 14.91
CA HIS A 137 22.65 3.50 13.93
C HIS A 137 21.59 2.49 13.49
N ARG A 138 21.64 1.25 13.99
CA ARG A 138 20.71 0.19 13.64
C ARG A 138 19.28 0.57 13.98
N LEU A 139 18.43 0.37 12.99
CA LEU A 139 16.99 0.45 13.15
C LEU A 139 16.43 -0.95 13.38
N SER A 140 15.47 -1.02 14.29
CA SER A 140 14.62 -2.20 14.47
C SER A 140 13.51 -2.19 13.43
N ILE A 141 12.93 -3.35 13.14
CA ILE A 141 11.78 -3.48 12.25
C ILE A 141 10.52 -3.65 13.10
N GLY A 142 9.55 -2.77 12.89
CA GLY A 142 8.25 -2.85 13.53
C GLY A 142 7.49 -4.09 13.03
N LYS A 143 6.93 -4.86 13.96
CA LYS A 143 6.25 -6.13 13.65
C LYS A 143 4.87 -5.95 13.01
N SER A 144 4.29 -4.76 13.13
CA SER A 144 2.90 -4.49 12.75
C SER A 144 2.76 -3.12 12.10
N ILE A 145 1.78 -3.03 11.21
CA ILE A 145 1.35 -1.78 10.57
C ILE A 145 0.68 -0.90 11.63
N LEU A 146 1.04 0.39 11.65
CA LEU A 146 0.42 1.37 12.52
C LEU A 146 -0.86 1.91 11.89
N ASN A 147 -1.96 1.82 12.62
CA ASN A 147 -3.25 2.36 12.21
C ASN A 147 -3.43 3.75 12.86
N PRO A 148 -3.67 4.79 12.07
CA PRO A 148 -3.93 6.12 12.59
C PRO A 148 -5.31 6.20 13.26
N ILE A 149 -5.35 6.88 14.40
CA ILE A 149 -6.57 7.22 15.12
C ILE A 149 -6.64 8.74 15.22
N LEU A 150 -7.78 9.28 14.82
CA LEU A 150 -8.11 10.69 14.91
C LEU A 150 -9.12 10.89 16.03
N GLU A 151 -8.70 11.61 17.07
CA GLU A 151 -9.55 11.92 18.22
C GLU A 151 -10.05 13.36 18.14
N PHE A 152 -11.36 13.55 18.33
CA PHE A 152 -12.01 14.85 18.45
C PHE A 152 -12.60 15.05 19.84
N THR A 153 -12.40 16.22 20.41
CA THR A 153 -13.00 16.61 21.69
C THR A 153 -13.65 17.98 21.57
N LYS A 154 -14.95 18.04 21.85
CA LYS A 154 -15.71 19.30 21.90
C LYS A 154 -15.25 20.11 23.10
N THR A 155 -14.98 21.39 22.90
CA THR A 155 -14.59 22.32 23.96
C THR A 155 -15.43 23.59 23.92
N ASP A 156 -15.38 24.39 25.00
CA ASP A 156 -16.09 25.66 25.06
C ASP A 156 -15.57 26.67 24.02
N GLU A 157 -14.29 26.56 23.64
CA GLU A 157 -13.60 27.46 22.70
C GLU A 157 -13.65 26.97 21.24
N GLY A 158 -14.04 25.72 21.01
CA GLY A 158 -14.13 25.11 19.69
C GLY A 158 -13.98 23.59 19.72
N ILE A 159 -12.97 23.06 19.02
CA ILE A 159 -12.69 21.62 18.94
C ILE A 159 -11.20 21.40 19.12
N ASP A 160 -10.85 20.49 20.01
CA ASP A 160 -9.51 19.92 20.04
C ASP A 160 -9.47 18.64 19.21
N TYR A 161 -8.41 18.46 18.42
CA TYR A 161 -8.17 17.18 17.76
C TYR A 161 -6.72 16.72 17.89
N ALA A 162 -6.54 15.40 17.90
CA ALA A 162 -5.26 14.74 18.07
C ALA A 162 -5.12 13.55 17.10
N PHE A 163 -3.89 13.29 16.65
CA PHE A 163 -3.56 12.02 15.99
C PHE A 163 -2.77 11.14 16.94
N SER A 164 -3.16 9.87 17.02
CA SER A 164 -2.34 8.81 17.58
C SER A 164 -2.15 7.70 16.54
N LEU A 165 -1.11 6.89 16.73
CA LEU A 165 -0.84 5.71 15.91
C LEU A 165 -0.99 4.49 16.80
N LYS A 166 -1.69 3.47 16.34
CA LYS A 166 -1.97 2.26 17.12
C LYS A 166 -1.52 1.01 16.38
N ASP A 167 -0.78 0.15 17.07
CA ASP A 167 -0.64 -1.26 16.71
C ASP A 167 -1.55 -2.14 17.60
N GLU A 168 -1.47 -3.46 17.48
CA GLU A 168 -2.34 -4.39 18.22
C GLU A 168 -2.17 -4.27 19.74
N GLU A 169 -1.02 -3.79 20.23
CA GLU A 169 -0.66 -3.81 21.66
C GLU A 169 -0.56 -2.41 22.28
N LYS A 170 -0.22 -1.38 21.49
CA LYS A 170 0.22 -0.08 21.97
C LYS A 170 -0.34 1.09 21.17
N VAL A 171 -0.65 2.17 21.88
CA VAL A 171 -0.94 3.49 21.30
C VAL A 171 0.30 4.38 21.43
N ILE A 172 0.68 5.00 20.32
CA ILE A 172 1.81 5.90 20.15
C ILE A 172 1.24 7.32 20.00
N ILE A 173 1.54 8.18 20.97
CA ILE A 173 1.20 9.61 20.91
C ILE A 173 2.41 10.33 20.30
N PRO A 174 2.30 10.91 19.09
CA PRO A 174 3.45 11.44 18.35
C PRO A 174 4.36 12.39 19.12
N GLN A 175 3.81 13.21 20.01
CA GLN A 175 4.57 14.17 20.83
C GLN A 175 5.54 13.49 21.81
N ASN A 176 5.20 12.28 22.28
CA ASN A 176 5.96 11.57 23.30
C ASN A 176 7.08 10.70 22.72
N HIS A 177 7.24 10.68 21.39
CA HIS A 177 8.12 9.77 20.68
C HIS A 177 9.03 10.53 19.70
N SER A 178 10.22 9.98 19.48
CA SER A 178 11.10 10.49 18.43
C SER A 178 10.63 9.92 17.09
N ILE A 179 9.95 10.75 16.30
CA ILE A 179 9.43 10.37 15.00
C ILE A 179 10.19 11.03 13.86
N GLN A 180 10.66 10.21 12.93
CA GLN A 180 11.21 10.66 11.65
C GLN A 180 10.35 10.11 10.51
N ILE A 181 10.00 10.95 9.54
CA ILE A 181 9.29 10.51 8.35
C ILE A 181 10.31 10.09 7.28
N LEU A 182 10.20 8.85 6.80
CA LEU A 182 11.00 8.31 5.71
C LEU A 182 10.29 8.50 4.36
N LEU A 183 8.98 8.24 4.32
CA LEU A 183 8.13 8.41 3.14
C LEU A 183 6.75 8.91 3.54
N ASN A 184 6.17 9.80 2.72
CA ASN A 184 4.86 10.40 3.01
C ASN A 184 3.68 9.60 2.47
N GLU A 185 3.86 8.89 1.35
CA GLU A 185 2.81 8.14 0.66
C GLU A 185 3.46 7.14 -0.33
N PRO A 186 3.35 5.82 -0.09
CA PRO A 186 2.88 5.19 1.15
C PRO A 186 3.72 5.62 2.36
N SER A 187 3.14 5.55 3.55
CA SER A 187 3.71 6.19 4.73
C SER A 187 4.66 5.28 5.48
N TRP A 188 5.93 5.67 5.50
CA TRP A 188 6.98 5.00 6.25
C TRP A 188 7.61 5.97 7.24
N ILE A 189 7.71 5.56 8.50
CA ILE A 189 8.28 6.36 9.58
C ILE A 189 9.24 5.54 10.44
N VAL A 190 10.13 6.22 11.15
CA VAL A 190 10.88 5.68 12.28
C VAL A 190 10.27 6.22 13.56
N VAL A 191 9.88 5.35 14.49
CA VAL A 191 9.46 5.68 15.87
C VAL A 191 10.46 5.05 16.81
N ASP A 192 11.17 5.86 17.61
CA ASP A 192 12.13 5.37 18.62
C ASP A 192 13.11 4.30 18.08
N LYS A 193 13.73 4.59 16.93
CA LYS A 193 14.63 3.68 16.17
C LYS A 193 13.97 2.40 15.61
N SER A 194 12.65 2.34 15.48
CA SER A 194 11.94 1.25 14.81
C SER A 194 11.24 1.74 13.55
N ILE A 195 11.41 1.05 12.41
CA ILE A 195 10.75 1.38 11.14
C ILE A 195 9.32 0.81 11.15
N HIS A 196 8.34 1.64 10.79
CA HIS A 196 6.94 1.25 10.69
C HIS A 196 6.28 1.76 9.41
N HIS A 197 5.37 0.94 8.88
CA HIS A 197 4.38 1.37 7.89
C HIS A 197 3.18 1.99 8.60
N ILE A 198 2.60 3.06 8.05
CA ILE A 198 1.34 3.64 8.50
C ILE A 198 0.27 3.41 7.44
N ASN A 199 -0.86 2.87 7.86
CA ASN A 199 -2.00 2.63 6.98
C ASN A 199 -2.78 3.92 6.67
N ASN A 200 -3.12 4.14 5.40
CA ASN A 200 -4.11 5.12 4.93
C ASN A 200 -4.00 6.58 5.44
N LEU A 201 -2.82 7.01 5.90
CA LEU A 201 -2.57 8.39 6.34
C LEU A 201 -1.27 8.88 5.74
N ASN A 202 -1.29 10.04 5.09
CA ASN A 202 -0.07 10.72 4.65
C ASN A 202 0.76 11.20 5.86
N ALA A 203 2.00 10.72 5.99
CA ALA A 203 2.81 10.93 7.20
C ALA A 203 3.06 12.42 7.54
N ASN A 204 3.04 13.32 6.55
CA ASN A 204 3.17 14.77 6.80
C ASN A 204 2.08 15.31 7.73
N LYS A 205 0.91 14.67 7.78
CA LYS A 205 -0.20 15.07 8.66
C LYS A 205 0.13 14.90 10.14
N LEU A 206 1.14 14.09 10.48
CA LEU A 206 1.61 13.91 11.85
C LEU A 206 2.55 15.02 12.33
N LYS A 207 3.20 15.76 11.41
CA LYS A 207 4.19 16.80 11.77
C LYS A 207 3.72 17.81 12.82
N PRO A 208 2.47 18.32 12.77
CA PRO A 208 1.97 19.22 13.80
C PRO A 208 1.97 18.62 15.21
N PHE A 209 1.89 17.29 15.31
CA PHE A 209 1.78 16.53 16.56
C PHE A 209 3.12 16.11 17.15
N PHE A 210 4.24 16.35 16.43
CA PHE A 210 5.57 16.09 16.98
C PHE A 210 5.93 17.04 18.13
N SER A 211 5.27 18.20 18.20
CA SER A 211 5.50 19.21 19.25
C SER A 211 4.28 19.46 20.15
N LYS A 212 3.10 19.03 19.73
CA LYS A 212 1.83 19.27 20.42
C LYS A 212 1.04 17.98 20.51
N GLU A 213 0.46 17.69 21.66
CA GLU A 213 -0.44 16.54 21.82
C GLU A 213 -1.71 16.69 20.97
N LYS A 214 -2.24 17.91 20.95
CA LYS A 214 -3.51 18.25 20.31
C LYS A 214 -3.46 19.64 19.67
N ILE A 215 -4.40 19.88 18.75
CA ILE A 215 -4.57 21.15 18.06
C ILE A 215 -5.99 21.65 18.28
N THR A 216 -6.10 22.88 18.75
CA THR A 216 -7.37 23.56 18.96
C THR A 216 -7.79 24.33 17.70
N ILE A 217 -9.00 24.06 17.22
CA ILE A 217 -9.67 24.78 16.14
C ILE A 217 -10.72 25.69 16.78
N ALA A 218 -10.51 27.01 16.69
CA ALA A 218 -11.47 27.99 17.21
C ALA A 218 -12.79 27.95 16.42
N LYS A 219 -13.93 28.19 17.11
CA LYS A 219 -15.30 28.14 16.54
C LYS A 219 -15.43 28.75 15.13
N LYS A 220 -14.93 29.97 14.95
CA LYS A 220 -14.98 30.72 13.67
C LYS A 220 -14.27 30.04 12.48
N HIS A 221 -13.41 29.06 12.71
CA HIS A 221 -12.62 28.38 11.68
C HIS A 221 -12.97 26.90 11.54
N ILE A 222 -13.86 26.36 12.38
CA ILE A 222 -14.21 24.95 12.40
C ILE A 222 -14.59 24.45 11.01
N LYS A 223 -15.58 25.09 10.36
CA LYS A 223 -16.08 24.65 9.05
C LYS A 223 -14.98 24.52 8.01
N THR A 224 -14.25 25.62 7.78
CA THR A 224 -13.16 25.66 6.80
C THR A 224 -12.05 24.67 7.13
N TYR A 225 -11.76 24.43 8.41
CA TYR A 225 -10.70 23.51 8.82
C TYR A 225 -11.13 22.06 8.63
N LEU A 226 -12.35 21.70 9.04
CA LEU A 226 -12.89 20.35 8.87
C LEU A 226 -12.91 19.99 7.38
N ASP A 227 -13.45 20.85 6.52
CA ASP A 227 -13.55 20.62 5.08
C ASP A 227 -12.19 20.39 4.41
N LYS A 228 -11.17 21.19 4.78
CA LYS A 228 -9.87 21.16 4.10
C LYS A 228 -8.87 20.17 4.67
N VAL A 229 -8.96 19.87 5.96
CA VAL A 229 -7.91 19.13 6.68
C VAL A 229 -8.42 17.81 7.22
N ILE A 230 -9.64 17.78 7.78
CA ILE A 230 -10.17 16.61 8.47
C ILE A 230 -10.92 15.68 7.53
N ILE A 231 -11.91 16.17 6.77
CA ILE A 231 -12.74 15.35 5.87
C ILE A 231 -11.90 14.47 4.92
N PRO A 232 -10.82 14.98 4.30
CA PRO A 232 -9.98 14.13 3.44
C PRO A 232 -9.28 12.98 4.17
N VAL A 233 -9.10 13.08 5.49
CA VAL A 233 -8.36 12.11 6.30
C VAL A 233 -9.32 11.18 7.06
N ILE A 234 -10.41 11.72 7.59
CA ILE A 234 -11.36 11.03 8.47
C ILE A 234 -12.01 9.80 7.81
N LYS A 235 -12.14 9.82 6.47
CA LYS A 235 -12.65 8.70 5.68
C LYS A 235 -11.81 7.43 5.76
N ASN A 236 -10.54 7.58 6.13
CA ASN A 236 -9.51 6.56 5.96
C ASN A 236 -8.86 6.12 7.27
N VAL A 237 -9.20 6.77 8.38
CA VAL A 237 -8.62 6.55 9.69
C VAL A 237 -9.71 6.22 10.71
N ASP A 238 -9.34 5.56 11.80
CA ASP A 238 -10.28 5.34 12.89
C ASP A 238 -10.56 6.64 13.64
N VAL A 239 -11.81 6.81 14.09
CA VAL A 239 -12.27 8.06 14.72
C VAL A 239 -12.79 7.79 16.12
N ILE A 240 -12.35 8.62 17.07
CA ILE A 240 -12.90 8.71 18.42
C ILE A 240 -13.44 10.13 18.57
N ALA A 241 -14.67 10.28 19.02
CA ALA A 241 -15.25 11.61 19.24
C ALA A 241 -15.87 11.73 20.63
N ASN A 242 -15.45 12.74 21.37
CA ASN A 242 -15.89 13.07 22.72
C ASN A 242 -16.73 14.35 22.67
N GLY A 243 -17.99 14.25 23.09
CA GLY A 243 -18.92 15.40 23.10
C GLY A 243 -19.55 15.73 21.74
N PHE A 244 -19.41 14.83 20.76
CA PHE A 244 -20.10 14.89 19.46
C PHE A 244 -21.09 13.73 19.33
N GLU A 245 -22.15 13.93 18.56
CA GLU A 245 -23.02 12.84 18.16
C GLU A 245 -22.33 12.00 17.08
N ILE A 246 -22.23 10.69 17.31
CA ILE A 246 -21.73 9.73 16.32
C ILE A 246 -22.90 8.87 15.85
N VAL A 247 -23.24 8.98 14.57
CA VAL A 247 -24.23 8.11 13.92
C VAL A 247 -23.48 6.95 13.27
N ILE A 248 -23.70 5.74 13.77
CA ILE A 248 -23.02 4.53 13.26
C ILE A 248 -23.95 3.76 12.33
N HIS A 249 -23.53 3.55 11.08
CA HIS A 249 -24.22 2.70 10.12
C HIS A 249 -23.45 1.39 9.93
N LYS A 250 -24.15 0.25 10.02
CA LYS A 250 -23.58 -1.10 9.88
C LYS A 250 -24.32 -1.98 8.89
N ASN A 251 -25.38 -1.46 8.27
CA ASN A 251 -26.23 -2.26 7.41
C ASN A 251 -25.63 -2.33 6.00
N ILE A 252 -25.46 -3.54 5.49
CA ILE A 252 -25.10 -3.78 4.10
C ILE A 252 -26.32 -3.41 3.23
N ALA A 253 -26.16 -2.43 2.36
CA ALA A 253 -27.19 -1.99 1.42
C ALA A 253 -27.26 -2.93 0.19
N SER A 254 -26.10 -3.37 -0.30
CA SER A 254 -25.98 -4.35 -1.39
C SER A 254 -24.56 -4.92 -1.45
N TYR A 255 -24.31 -5.89 -2.32
CA TYR A 255 -22.96 -6.34 -2.65
C TYR A 255 -22.80 -6.54 -4.16
N LYS A 256 -21.55 -6.51 -4.62
CA LYS A 256 -21.18 -6.72 -6.02
C LYS A 256 -20.11 -7.80 -6.14
N LEU A 257 -20.06 -8.44 -7.30
CA LEU A 257 -19.00 -9.39 -7.68
C LEU A 257 -18.19 -8.79 -8.83
N GLU A 258 -16.91 -8.53 -8.60
CA GLU A 258 -15.98 -8.08 -9.64
C GLU A 258 -15.05 -9.22 -10.04
N ILE A 259 -15.10 -9.64 -11.30
CA ILE A 259 -14.21 -10.67 -11.82
C ILE A 259 -12.86 -10.05 -12.16
N ILE A 260 -11.80 -10.54 -11.53
CA ILE A 260 -10.43 -10.01 -11.66
C ILE A 260 -9.45 -11.14 -11.97
N GLN A 261 -8.31 -10.80 -12.56
CA GLN A 261 -7.21 -11.73 -12.75
C GLN A 261 -6.36 -11.80 -11.48
N ASP A 262 -6.16 -12.99 -10.95
CA ASP A 262 -5.12 -13.27 -9.94
C ASP A 262 -3.80 -13.49 -10.70
N PHE A 263 -2.95 -12.47 -10.70
CA PHE A 263 -1.65 -12.50 -11.40
C PHE A 263 -0.65 -13.51 -10.81
N ILE A 264 -0.88 -14.01 -9.60
CA ILE A 264 0.03 -14.98 -8.97
C ILE A 264 -0.29 -16.39 -9.47
N LYS A 265 -1.58 -16.73 -9.57
CA LYS A 265 -2.05 -18.04 -10.03
C LYS A 265 -2.37 -18.08 -11.53
N GLU A 266 -2.33 -16.94 -12.21
CA GLU A 266 -2.71 -16.76 -13.61
C GLU A 266 -4.16 -17.22 -13.93
N ASN A 267 -5.07 -17.14 -12.96
CA ASN A 267 -6.49 -17.48 -13.13
C ASN A 267 -7.42 -16.30 -12.84
N TYR A 268 -8.69 -16.43 -13.19
CA TYR A 268 -9.72 -15.43 -12.86
C TYR A 268 -10.50 -15.84 -11.61
N VAL A 269 -10.72 -14.87 -10.74
CA VAL A 269 -11.41 -15.01 -9.45
C VAL A 269 -12.43 -13.89 -9.25
N ALA A 270 -13.41 -14.10 -8.37
CA ALA A 270 -14.42 -13.11 -8.04
C ALA A 270 -14.05 -12.38 -6.72
N LYS A 271 -13.95 -11.06 -6.78
CA LYS A 271 -13.81 -10.17 -5.63
C LYS A 271 -15.19 -9.69 -5.18
N VAL A 272 -15.51 -9.87 -3.90
CA VAL A 272 -16.77 -9.37 -3.32
C VAL A 272 -16.58 -7.94 -2.81
N ILE A 273 -17.48 -7.04 -3.17
CA ILE A 273 -17.49 -5.65 -2.71
C ILE A 273 -18.80 -5.39 -1.97
N PHE A 274 -18.73 -5.10 -0.68
CA PHE A 274 -19.90 -4.79 0.14
C PHE A 274 -20.18 -3.29 0.12
N ASN A 275 -21.40 -2.91 -0.21
CA ASN A 275 -21.87 -1.52 -0.20
C ASN A 275 -22.68 -1.26 1.08
N TYR A 276 -22.30 -0.23 1.83
CA TYR A 276 -22.96 0.23 3.06
C TYR A 276 -23.62 1.61 2.88
N GLY A 277 -23.99 1.97 1.65
CA GLY A 277 -24.57 3.25 1.28
C GLY A 277 -23.53 4.20 0.70
N GLU A 278 -22.92 5.05 1.53
CA GLU A 278 -21.94 6.06 1.10
C GLU A 278 -20.49 5.54 1.07
N ALA A 279 -20.27 4.30 1.51
CA ALA A 279 -18.97 3.64 1.47
C ALA A 279 -19.10 2.19 1.02
N SER A 280 -18.07 1.73 0.30
CA SER A 280 -17.93 0.34 -0.11
C SER A 280 -16.61 -0.22 0.41
N PHE A 281 -16.61 -1.51 0.73
CA PHE A 281 -15.44 -2.23 1.22
C PHE A 281 -15.27 -3.53 0.45
N ASP A 282 -14.09 -3.72 -0.13
CA ASP A 282 -13.71 -4.99 -0.69
C ASP A 282 -13.56 -6.02 0.44
N TYR A 283 -14.05 -7.24 0.26
CA TYR A 283 -14.01 -8.27 1.29
C TYR A 283 -12.58 -8.57 1.75
N ASN A 284 -11.62 -8.54 0.80
CA ASN A 284 -10.19 -8.70 1.05
C ASN A 284 -9.49 -7.44 1.61
N SER A 285 -10.20 -6.33 1.82
CA SER A 285 -9.64 -5.13 2.43
C SER A 285 -9.54 -5.27 3.95
N ASN A 286 -8.47 -4.75 4.54
CA ASN A 286 -8.32 -4.63 5.99
C ASN A 286 -9.01 -3.38 6.56
N LYS A 287 -9.59 -2.52 5.71
CA LYS A 287 -10.31 -1.31 6.14
C LYS A 287 -11.62 -1.71 6.82
N LYS A 288 -11.81 -1.25 8.07
CA LYS A 288 -12.95 -1.63 8.93
C LYS A 288 -14.05 -0.57 9.00
N THR A 289 -13.67 0.69 8.80
CA THR A 289 -14.53 1.84 9.02
C THR A 289 -14.30 2.88 7.92
N SER A 290 -15.31 3.70 7.68
CA SER A 290 -15.24 4.91 6.86
C SER A 290 -16.09 5.96 7.55
N SER A 291 -15.47 7.07 7.96
CA SER A 291 -16.18 8.13 8.68
C SER A 291 -16.29 9.39 7.82
N ASP A 292 -17.31 10.20 8.07
CA ASP A 292 -17.49 11.52 7.49
C ASP A 292 -18.01 12.51 8.53
N VAL A 293 -17.87 13.80 8.27
CA VAL A 293 -18.30 14.88 9.16
C VAL A 293 -19.31 15.76 8.46
N HIS A 294 -20.48 15.91 9.10
CA HIS A 294 -21.57 16.73 8.62
C HIS A 294 -21.80 17.93 9.54
N PHE A 295 -22.16 19.06 8.93
CA PHE A 295 -22.64 20.24 9.64
C PHE A 295 -24.16 20.27 9.55
N GLY A 296 -24.83 20.13 10.68
CA GLY A 296 -26.27 20.34 10.79
C GLY A 296 -26.66 21.82 10.72
N ASP A 297 -27.97 22.08 10.60
CA ASP A 297 -28.53 23.42 10.42
C ASP A 297 -28.19 24.40 11.57
N ASN A 298 -27.90 23.90 12.78
CA ASN A 298 -27.56 24.68 13.96
C ASN A 298 -26.04 24.83 14.20
N GLU A 299 -25.20 24.59 13.18
CA GLU A 299 -23.73 24.46 13.33
C GLU A 299 -23.30 23.32 14.26
N GLU A 300 -24.20 22.38 14.55
CA GLU A 300 -23.88 21.16 15.27
C GLU A 300 -23.12 20.20 14.36
N ILE A 301 -22.06 19.62 14.90
CA ILE A 301 -21.18 18.71 14.18
C ILE A 301 -21.62 17.30 14.49
N GLN A 302 -21.99 16.58 13.44
CA GLN A 302 -22.35 15.17 13.50
C GLN A 302 -21.28 14.36 12.75
N ILE A 303 -20.80 13.30 13.37
CA ILE A 303 -19.86 12.38 12.74
C ILE A 303 -20.64 11.15 12.32
N THR A 304 -20.66 10.85 11.03
CA THR A 304 -21.25 9.63 10.51
C THR A 304 -20.13 8.61 10.36
N GLN A 305 -20.27 7.44 10.98
CA GLN A 305 -19.30 6.36 10.86
C GLN A 305 -19.96 5.12 10.27
N ILE A 306 -19.52 4.75 9.07
CA ILE A 306 -19.87 3.48 8.45
C ILE A 306 -18.88 2.44 8.97
N LYS A 307 -19.39 1.37 9.56
CA LYS A 307 -18.59 0.29 10.14
C LYS A 307 -19.02 -1.05 9.56
N ARG A 308 -18.06 -1.82 9.06
CA ARG A 308 -18.31 -3.16 8.54
C ARG A 308 -18.95 -4.05 9.61
N ASP A 309 -19.85 -4.92 9.19
CA ASP A 309 -20.42 -5.98 10.01
C ASP A 309 -19.90 -7.35 9.53
N PRO A 310 -18.81 -7.87 10.12
CA PRO A 310 -18.22 -9.13 9.68
C PRO A 310 -19.16 -10.32 9.77
N LYS A 311 -20.18 -10.28 10.64
CA LYS A 311 -21.16 -11.38 10.75
C LYS A 311 -22.07 -11.38 9.55
N ALA A 312 -22.64 -10.23 9.20
CA ALA A 312 -23.50 -10.09 8.02
C ALA A 312 -22.71 -10.34 6.71
N GLU A 313 -21.46 -9.87 6.63
CA GLU A 313 -20.58 -10.19 5.50
C GLU A 313 -20.36 -11.70 5.38
N LYS A 314 -20.09 -12.40 6.50
CA LYS A 314 -19.86 -13.84 6.48
C LYS A 314 -21.11 -14.62 6.03
N GLU A 315 -22.31 -14.21 6.43
CA GLU A 315 -23.56 -14.82 5.95
C GLU A 315 -23.71 -14.74 4.41
N ILE A 316 -23.33 -13.62 3.80
CA ILE A 316 -23.33 -13.45 2.34
C ILE A 316 -22.26 -14.31 1.68
N ILE A 317 -21.06 -14.38 2.29
CA ILE A 317 -19.99 -15.25 1.80
C ILE A 317 -20.41 -16.72 1.88
N ASP A 318 -21.03 -17.16 2.97
CA ASP A 318 -21.54 -18.53 3.12
C ASP A 318 -22.59 -18.87 2.05
N LEU A 319 -23.45 -17.90 1.69
CA LEU A 319 -24.38 -18.05 0.58
C LEU A 319 -23.66 -18.24 -0.76
N LEU A 320 -22.60 -17.47 -1.03
CA LEU A 320 -21.80 -17.62 -2.25
C LEU A 320 -21.04 -18.94 -2.26
N GLU A 321 -20.51 -19.38 -1.11
CA GLU A 321 -19.85 -20.69 -0.97
C GLU A 321 -20.83 -21.85 -1.21
N SER A 322 -22.11 -21.69 -0.85
CA SER A 322 -23.15 -22.68 -1.14
C SER A 322 -23.46 -22.81 -2.64
N LYS A 323 -23.06 -21.83 -3.47
CA LYS A 323 -23.20 -21.83 -4.93
C LYS A 323 -21.88 -22.28 -5.61
N ASP A 324 -21.21 -23.34 -5.12
CA ASP A 324 -19.99 -23.94 -5.69
C ASP A 324 -18.72 -23.05 -5.74
N LEU A 325 -18.70 -21.95 -4.99
CA LEU A 325 -17.50 -21.12 -4.79
C LEU A 325 -16.79 -21.50 -3.48
N LYS A 326 -15.52 -21.11 -3.37
CA LYS A 326 -14.75 -21.18 -2.13
C LYS A 326 -13.91 -19.93 -1.97
N VAL A 327 -13.74 -19.48 -0.72
CA VAL A 327 -12.82 -18.39 -0.41
C VAL A 327 -11.37 -18.92 -0.40
N ASN A 328 -10.49 -18.26 -1.14
CA ASN A 328 -9.06 -18.57 -1.17
C ASN A 328 -8.27 -17.80 -0.09
N ALA A 329 -6.96 -18.03 0.00
CA ALA A 329 -6.10 -17.41 1.01
C ALA A 329 -6.07 -15.86 0.96
N ASN A 330 -6.42 -15.26 -0.19
CA ASN A 330 -6.45 -13.81 -0.40
C ASN A 330 -7.86 -13.23 -0.20
N LEU A 331 -8.79 -13.99 0.38
CA LEU A 331 -10.20 -13.61 0.56
C LEU A 331 -10.92 -13.29 -0.78
N LEU A 332 -10.51 -13.98 -1.86
CA LEU A 332 -11.17 -13.94 -3.16
C LEU A 332 -11.94 -15.24 -3.38
N LEU A 333 -13.04 -15.21 -4.13
CA LEU A 333 -13.83 -16.38 -4.45
C LEU A 333 -13.33 -17.04 -5.74
N GLU A 334 -13.03 -18.33 -5.67
CA GLU A 334 -12.65 -19.17 -6.81
C GLU A 334 -13.59 -20.38 -6.89
N THR A 335 -13.70 -21.00 -8.07
CA THR A 335 -14.56 -22.18 -8.24
C THR A 335 -13.96 -23.40 -7.53
N THR A 336 -14.83 -24.30 -7.04
CA THR A 336 -14.40 -25.54 -6.36
C THR A 336 -14.08 -26.69 -7.33
N THR A 337 -14.51 -26.59 -8.59
CA THR A 337 -14.72 -27.73 -9.49
C THR A 337 -13.75 -27.83 -10.67
N SER A 338 -12.77 -26.93 -10.82
CA SER A 338 -11.88 -26.94 -11.98
C SER A 338 -10.55 -26.21 -11.75
N ASP A 339 -9.47 -26.77 -12.30
CA ASP A 339 -8.17 -26.10 -12.44
C ASP A 339 -8.12 -25.17 -13.68
N ASP A 340 -9.23 -25.05 -14.43
CA ASP A 340 -9.34 -24.15 -15.58
C ASP A 340 -9.25 -22.67 -15.15
N PRO A 341 -8.27 -21.90 -15.67
CA PRO A 341 -8.12 -20.48 -15.38
C PRO A 341 -9.36 -19.62 -15.66
N LEU A 342 -10.26 -20.07 -16.54
CA LEU A 342 -11.48 -19.36 -16.94
C LEU A 342 -12.75 -19.91 -16.28
N ALA A 343 -12.65 -20.87 -15.36
CA ALA A 343 -13.79 -21.55 -14.77
C ALA A 343 -14.82 -20.59 -14.13
N ILE A 344 -14.36 -19.47 -13.57
CA ILE A 344 -15.25 -18.47 -12.95
C ILE A 344 -16.21 -17.85 -13.95
N PHE A 345 -15.83 -17.71 -15.23
CA PHE A 345 -16.73 -17.17 -16.26
C PHE A 345 -17.89 -18.12 -16.55
N ASN A 346 -17.64 -19.43 -16.57
CA ASN A 346 -18.70 -20.44 -16.70
C ASN A 346 -19.63 -20.40 -15.48
N TRP A 347 -19.08 -20.21 -14.28
CA TRP A 347 -19.87 -20.04 -13.08
C TRP A 347 -20.79 -18.80 -13.16
N VAL A 348 -20.25 -17.65 -13.57
CA VAL A 348 -21.01 -16.42 -13.78
C VAL A 348 -22.10 -16.64 -14.83
N GLN A 349 -21.78 -17.27 -15.96
CA GLN A 349 -22.76 -17.56 -17.01
C GLN A 349 -23.95 -18.37 -16.47
N ASN A 350 -23.71 -19.34 -15.58
CA ASN A 350 -24.76 -20.18 -15.00
C ASN A 350 -25.59 -19.46 -13.91
N HIS A 351 -25.00 -18.50 -13.19
CA HIS A 351 -25.63 -17.90 -12.00
C HIS A 351 -26.05 -16.43 -12.16
N HIS A 352 -25.59 -15.72 -13.19
CA HIS A 352 -25.80 -14.26 -13.32
C HIS A 352 -27.28 -13.88 -13.29
N LYS A 353 -28.16 -14.63 -13.96
CA LYS A 353 -29.61 -14.31 -14.01
C LYS A 353 -30.29 -14.38 -12.65
N ASP A 354 -29.85 -15.30 -11.78
CA ASP A 354 -30.45 -15.44 -10.46
C ASP A 354 -29.86 -14.43 -9.48
N LEU A 355 -28.55 -14.15 -9.60
CA LEU A 355 -27.88 -13.09 -8.85
C LEU A 355 -28.43 -11.69 -9.19
N GLU A 356 -28.70 -11.40 -10.47
CA GLU A 356 -29.32 -10.14 -10.89
C GLU A 356 -30.75 -9.96 -10.32
N LYS A 357 -31.54 -11.05 -10.23
CA LYS A 357 -32.86 -11.01 -9.56
C LYS A 357 -32.75 -10.77 -8.06
N GLU A 358 -31.69 -11.27 -7.43
CA GLU A 358 -31.34 -10.99 -6.04
C GLU A 358 -30.79 -9.56 -5.84
N GLY A 359 -30.60 -8.80 -6.93
CA GLY A 359 -30.12 -7.41 -6.91
C GLY A 359 -28.59 -7.28 -6.86
N VAL A 360 -27.87 -8.36 -7.18
CA VAL A 360 -26.41 -8.41 -7.19
C VAL A 360 -25.87 -7.92 -8.53
N GLU A 361 -24.95 -6.97 -8.49
CA GLU A 361 -24.27 -6.47 -9.69
C GLU A 361 -22.99 -7.28 -9.94
N ILE A 362 -22.80 -7.71 -11.19
CA ILE A 362 -21.59 -8.44 -11.62
C ILE A 362 -20.80 -7.56 -12.59
N ILE A 363 -19.53 -7.33 -12.28
CA ILE A 363 -18.59 -6.55 -13.08
C ILE A 363 -17.60 -7.53 -13.73
N LEU A 364 -17.53 -7.53 -15.06
CA LEU A 364 -16.61 -8.35 -15.83
C LEU A 364 -15.35 -7.54 -16.21
N PRO A 365 -14.18 -8.18 -16.34
CA PRO A 365 -12.97 -7.51 -16.78
C PRO A 365 -13.02 -7.19 -18.27
N ASP A 366 -12.26 -6.18 -18.69
CA ASP A 366 -11.95 -5.97 -20.10
C ASP A 366 -10.80 -6.89 -20.52
N LEU A 367 -11.00 -7.69 -21.55
CA LEU A 367 -9.97 -8.54 -22.16
C LEU A 367 -9.55 -7.92 -23.49
N ASP A 368 -8.32 -7.44 -23.61
CA ASP A 368 -7.78 -6.78 -24.81
C ASP A 368 -8.68 -5.62 -25.32
N ASN A 369 -9.17 -4.77 -24.42
CA ASN A 369 -10.14 -3.70 -24.69
C ASN A 369 -11.48 -4.19 -25.29
N LYS A 370 -11.87 -5.43 -25.00
CA LYS A 370 -13.17 -5.99 -25.35
C LYS A 370 -13.90 -6.43 -24.10
N SER A 371 -15.17 -6.06 -24.03
CA SER A 371 -16.08 -6.55 -22.99
C SER A 371 -16.33 -8.04 -23.18
N VAL A 372 -16.28 -8.80 -22.08
CA VAL A 372 -16.66 -10.21 -22.07
C VAL A 372 -18.16 -10.34 -22.33
N ASN A 373 -18.53 -11.20 -23.28
CA ASN A 373 -19.91 -11.57 -23.56
C ASN A 373 -20.20 -12.94 -22.91
N LEU A 374 -21.29 -13.04 -22.15
CA LEU A 374 -21.70 -14.24 -21.41
C LEU A 374 -22.77 -15.07 -22.14
N ASP A 375 -23.13 -14.72 -23.37
CA ASP A 375 -24.13 -15.46 -24.15
C ASP A 375 -23.58 -16.85 -24.52
N SER A 376 -24.47 -17.85 -24.46
CA SER A 376 -24.14 -19.20 -24.87
C SER A 376 -23.94 -19.26 -26.39
N HIS A 377 -22.76 -19.70 -26.83
CA HIS A 377 -22.45 -19.88 -28.24
C HIS A 377 -22.12 -21.35 -28.52
N GLU A 378 -22.67 -21.90 -29.60
CA GLU A 378 -22.39 -23.25 -30.06
C GLU A 378 -21.38 -23.22 -31.22
N ILE A 379 -20.26 -23.93 -31.07
CA ILE A 379 -19.26 -24.08 -32.13
C ILE A 379 -19.45 -25.45 -32.78
N GLU A 380 -20.04 -25.47 -33.98
CA GLU A 380 -20.08 -26.68 -34.81
C GLU A 380 -18.78 -26.83 -35.62
N ILE A 381 -17.99 -27.86 -35.32
CA ILE A 381 -16.81 -28.22 -36.13
C ILE A 381 -17.20 -29.30 -37.15
N LYS A 382 -17.27 -28.94 -38.44
CA LYS A 382 -17.52 -29.89 -39.53
C LYS A 382 -16.22 -30.26 -40.24
N ASN A 383 -15.76 -31.50 -40.05
CA ASN A 383 -14.63 -32.06 -40.78
C ASN A 383 -15.07 -32.62 -42.15
N LYS A 384 -14.62 -32.01 -43.26
CA LYS A 384 -14.77 -32.58 -44.61
C LYS A 384 -13.51 -33.33 -45.01
N LYS A 385 -13.57 -34.67 -45.01
CA LYS A 385 -12.54 -35.52 -45.61
C LYS A 385 -12.69 -35.48 -47.14
N LYS A 386 -11.73 -34.88 -47.84
CA LYS A 386 -11.72 -34.82 -49.31
C LYS A 386 -11.32 -36.19 -49.85
N MET A 387 -12.29 -37.02 -50.26
CA MET A 387 -11.99 -38.27 -51.00
C MET A 387 -11.47 -37.89 -52.39
N THR A 388 -10.17 -38.03 -52.62
CA THR A 388 -9.59 -38.09 -53.97
C THR A 388 -9.97 -39.43 -54.59
N GLY A 389 -10.97 -39.41 -55.46
CA GLY A 389 -11.32 -40.58 -56.28
C GLY A 389 -10.15 -40.96 -57.18
N SER A 390 -9.73 -42.21 -57.07
CA SER A 390 -8.81 -42.86 -58.01
C SER A 390 -9.55 -43.09 -59.33
N MET A 391 -9.16 -42.39 -60.39
CA MET A 391 -9.49 -42.77 -61.76
C MET A 391 -8.64 -44.00 -62.11
N SER A 392 -9.25 -45.18 -62.08
CA SER A 392 -8.76 -46.35 -62.79
C SER A 392 -8.95 -46.14 -64.30
N LYS A 393 -7.82 -46.12 -65.03
CA LYS A 393 -7.77 -46.34 -66.47
C LYS A 393 -7.97 -47.83 -66.73
N GLU A 394 -8.95 -48.17 -67.56
CA GLU A 394 -8.79 -48.99 -68.77
C GLU A 394 -9.94 -48.70 -69.74
#